data_AF-A0A2G8RIG4-F1
#
_entry.id   AF-A0A2G8RIG4-F1
#
_cell.length_a   1.000
_cell.length_b   1.000
_cell.length_c   1.000
_cell.angle_alpha   90.00
_cell.angle_beta   90.00
_cell.angle_gamma   90.00
#
_symmetry.space_group_name_H-M   'P 1'
#
loop_
_entity.id
_entity.type
_entity.pdbx_description
1 polymer ?
#
loop_
_entity_poly.entity_id
_entity_poly.type
_entity_poly.pdbx_seq_one_letter_code
_entity_poly.pdbx_strand_id
1 'polypeptide(L)'
;MFDFFSARRPSTLASEAMIATSHPLSTAVGLEVLSQGGNAVDAAIAAVAVQCVVDPLMTGIGGDCFALYAPAGGKVKALNGSGRAPGAASVAALKAAGLTDEIPQTSPHSVTIPGAISAWCRLHADHGSLPLDRLFARAIGYAENGYPVTPRVAMDWANNAALVAQDEHAARLFLPNGKAPLVGERRAQPLLALRLREIAAKGAAAFYEGETAARMVAHLQSLGGLHTEEDFHEGRDQAHWVDPISTSYGGYDVVECPPNGQGLAALLILRILSKFDMGKGLSEADRIHLHAEATKLGYHHRDALIADPATSPGVVETLLSDTVVDALAARIDMTRALPPALWDEPEHKDTIYLCVVDRDGNAISFINSIFHGFGSTRLDPATGVLFHSRGASFRLIEGHPNAIAPGKRPMHTIIPGMLCQNGRAVMPFGVMGGQYQAAGHAAFLSGLLDQGMDLQEAMDAPRSFATGGELQIEPGVSEQARADLAERGHVLRIMSSPIGGSQAIRIDTETGMLSGGSDSRKDGMALGF
;
A
#
# COMPACT_ATOMS: atom_id res chain seq x y z
N MET A 1 -29.89 -3.72 9.67
CA MET A 1 -29.66 -4.48 10.93
C MET A 1 -28.58 -5.48 10.63
N PHE A 2 -27.51 -5.52 11.44
CA PHE A 2 -26.40 -6.43 11.20
C PHE A 2 -26.85 -7.88 11.37
N ASP A 3 -26.49 -8.76 10.42
CA ASP A 3 -26.79 -10.18 10.50
C ASP A 3 -25.73 -10.91 11.34
N PHE A 4 -26.06 -11.15 12.61
CA PHE A 4 -25.20 -11.86 13.56
C PHE A 4 -25.01 -13.35 13.24
N PHE A 5 -25.73 -13.92 12.27
CA PHE A 5 -25.49 -15.28 11.78
C PHE A 5 -24.55 -15.34 10.56
N SER A 6 -24.21 -14.20 9.95
CA SER A 6 -23.38 -14.14 8.74
C SER A 6 -21.90 -14.48 8.93
N ALA A 7 -21.45 -14.75 10.17
CA ALA A 7 -20.05 -14.91 10.58
C ALA A 7 -19.12 -13.70 10.30
N ARG A 8 -19.66 -12.62 9.70
CA ARG A 8 -18.97 -11.34 9.55
C ARG A 8 -18.81 -10.64 10.90
N ARG A 9 -17.83 -9.75 10.99
CA ARG A 9 -17.72 -8.85 12.15
C ARG A 9 -18.62 -7.63 11.92
N PRO A 10 -19.23 -7.04 12.96
CA PRO A 10 -19.76 -5.69 12.86
C PRO A 10 -18.62 -4.67 12.85
N SER A 11 -18.90 -3.45 12.39
CA SER A 11 -17.97 -2.32 12.58
C SER A 11 -17.73 -2.08 14.07
N THR A 12 -16.49 -1.77 14.44
CA THR A 12 -16.14 -1.36 15.81
C THR A 12 -16.55 0.07 16.03
N LEU A 13 -17.14 0.41 17.18
CA LEU A 13 -17.54 1.78 17.52
C LEU A 13 -16.66 2.33 18.64
N ALA A 14 -16.31 3.62 18.55
CA ALA A 14 -15.58 4.34 19.60
C ALA A 14 -15.91 5.83 19.59
N SER A 15 -15.78 6.51 20.73
CA SER A 15 -16.13 7.93 20.85
C SER A 15 -14.94 8.88 20.85
N GLU A 16 -13.74 8.41 21.20
CA GLU A 16 -12.57 9.28 21.34
C GLU A 16 -11.54 9.00 20.27
N ALA A 17 -11.09 7.77 20.13
CA ALA A 17 -10.01 7.44 19.21
C ALA A 17 -10.15 6.05 18.63
N MET A 18 -9.58 5.82 17.45
CA MET A 18 -9.65 4.55 16.75
C MET A 18 -8.43 4.30 15.88
N ILE A 19 -8.01 3.05 15.80
CA ILE A 19 -6.99 2.55 14.89
C ILE A 19 -7.48 1.29 14.18
N ALA A 20 -7.17 1.16 12.90
CA ALA A 20 -7.42 -0.04 12.11
C ALA A 20 -6.16 -0.42 11.32
N THR A 21 -5.67 -1.66 11.52
CA THR A 21 -4.46 -2.19 10.87
C THR A 21 -4.68 -3.64 10.44
N SER A 22 -3.86 -4.13 9.50
CA SER A 22 -3.94 -5.51 9.03
C SER A 22 -3.28 -6.55 9.96
N HIS A 23 -2.79 -6.16 11.15
CA HIS A 23 -2.18 -7.09 12.10
C HIS A 23 -2.55 -6.76 13.57
N PRO A 24 -3.01 -7.75 14.37
CA PRO A 24 -3.54 -7.49 15.72
C PRO A 24 -2.54 -6.81 16.67
N LEU A 25 -1.26 -7.22 16.65
CA LEU A 25 -0.23 -6.59 17.49
C LEU A 25 0.05 -5.13 17.10
N SER A 26 -0.11 -4.78 15.82
CA SER A 26 0.04 -3.41 15.33
C SER A 26 -1.14 -2.53 15.76
N THR A 27 -2.37 -3.07 15.68
CA THR A 27 -3.56 -2.38 16.21
C THR A 27 -3.44 -2.16 17.72
N ALA A 28 -2.99 -3.17 18.47
CA ALA A 28 -2.86 -3.09 19.92
C ALA A 28 -1.86 -2.01 20.38
N VAL A 29 -0.68 -1.91 19.74
CA VAL A 29 0.30 -0.86 20.11
C VAL A 29 -0.21 0.54 19.76
N GLY A 30 -0.89 0.72 18.63
CA GLY A 30 -1.40 2.04 18.28
C GLY A 30 -2.51 2.49 19.24
N LEU A 31 -3.39 1.56 19.67
CA LEU A 31 -4.39 1.84 20.70
C LEU A 31 -3.74 2.18 22.05
N GLU A 32 -2.69 1.45 22.43
CA GLU A 32 -1.89 1.74 23.64
C GLU A 32 -1.32 3.16 23.59
N VAL A 33 -0.73 3.56 22.45
CA VAL A 33 -0.18 4.92 22.26
C VAL A 33 -1.26 5.99 22.35
N LEU A 34 -2.42 5.79 21.70
CA LEU A 34 -3.57 6.71 21.80
C LEU A 34 -4.09 6.84 23.24
N SER A 35 -4.12 5.72 23.97
CA SER A 35 -4.56 5.69 25.37
C SER A 35 -3.58 6.42 26.31
N GLN A 36 -2.30 6.45 25.95
CA GLN A 36 -1.22 7.12 26.68
C GLN A 36 -1.06 8.61 26.29
N GLY A 37 -1.96 9.14 25.47
CA GLY A 37 -1.96 10.55 25.07
C GLY A 37 -1.12 10.87 23.83
N GLY A 38 -0.67 9.87 23.07
CA GLY A 38 -0.13 10.08 21.74
C GLY A 38 -1.24 10.42 20.73
N ASN A 39 -0.86 11.07 19.64
CA ASN A 39 -1.78 11.48 18.58
C ASN A 39 -1.84 10.46 17.42
N ALA A 40 -2.60 10.77 16.37
CA ALA A 40 -2.78 9.88 15.22
C ALA A 40 -1.46 9.53 14.52
N VAL A 41 -0.51 10.46 14.44
CA VAL A 41 0.82 10.25 13.86
C VAL A 41 1.66 9.34 14.74
N ASP A 42 1.69 9.58 16.04
CA ASP A 42 2.41 8.75 17.00
C ASP A 42 1.93 7.28 16.94
N ALA A 43 0.61 7.09 16.95
CA ALA A 43 -0.01 5.77 16.89
C ALA A 43 0.25 5.07 15.55
N ALA A 44 0.21 5.80 14.43
CA ALA A 44 0.53 5.25 13.11
C ALA A 44 1.99 4.78 13.03
N ILE A 45 2.93 5.60 13.53
CA ILE A 45 4.37 5.28 13.55
C ILE A 45 4.65 4.06 14.45
N ALA A 46 4.05 4.00 15.64
CA ALA A 46 4.21 2.85 16.53
C ALA A 46 3.63 1.56 15.92
N ALA A 47 2.46 1.65 15.28
CA ALA A 47 1.82 0.53 14.61
C ALA A 47 2.64 0.02 13.42
N VAL A 48 3.13 0.88 12.52
CA VAL A 48 3.97 0.43 11.40
C VAL A 48 5.31 -0.12 11.87
N ALA A 49 5.90 0.43 12.94
CA ALA A 49 7.15 -0.09 13.50
C ALA A 49 6.97 -1.53 13.99
N VAL A 50 5.87 -1.81 14.71
CA VAL A 50 5.52 -3.20 15.09
C VAL A 50 5.26 -4.04 13.84
N GLN A 51 4.54 -3.50 12.85
CA GLN A 51 4.19 -4.25 11.65
C GLN A 51 5.40 -4.67 10.82
N CYS A 52 6.44 -3.84 10.75
CA CYS A 52 7.72 -4.18 10.12
C CYS A 52 8.43 -5.38 10.76
N VAL A 53 8.09 -5.70 12.00
CA VAL A 53 8.61 -6.86 12.71
C VAL A 53 7.72 -8.08 12.50
N VAL A 54 6.40 -7.92 12.68
CA VAL A 54 5.47 -9.06 12.77
C VAL A 54 4.95 -9.53 11.41
N ASP A 55 5.07 -8.69 10.38
CA ASP A 55 4.67 -8.98 8.99
C ASP A 55 5.84 -8.68 8.02
N PRO A 56 6.99 -9.36 8.16
CA PRO A 56 8.25 -9.00 7.50
C PRO A 56 8.25 -9.20 5.98
N LEU A 57 7.25 -9.91 5.46
CA LEU A 57 7.10 -10.16 4.02
C LEU A 57 6.33 -9.04 3.29
N MET A 58 5.58 -8.21 4.03
CA MET A 58 4.73 -7.16 3.44
C MET A 58 5.32 -5.75 3.59
N THR A 59 6.09 -5.53 4.66
CA THR A 59 6.58 -4.20 5.04
C THR A 59 7.90 -4.30 5.81
N GLY A 60 8.64 -3.20 5.89
CA GLY A 60 9.93 -3.13 6.56
C GLY A 60 10.50 -1.73 6.61
N ILE A 61 11.55 -1.53 7.43
CA ILE A 61 12.30 -0.28 7.49
C ILE A 61 13.11 -0.02 6.21
N GLY A 62 13.45 -1.08 5.47
CA GLY A 62 14.04 -1.01 4.13
C GLY A 62 12.98 -0.91 3.04
N GLY A 63 11.86 -0.24 3.31
CA GLY A 63 10.76 -0.01 2.37
C GLY A 63 10.50 1.47 2.08
N ASP A 64 9.33 1.73 1.51
CA ASP A 64 8.83 3.07 1.18
C ASP A 64 7.51 3.36 1.90
N CYS A 65 7.18 4.66 2.04
CA CYS A 65 5.98 5.11 2.75
C CYS A 65 5.25 6.25 2.01
N PHE A 66 3.92 6.19 2.02
CA PHE A 66 3.06 7.33 1.67
C PHE A 66 2.04 7.55 2.79
N ALA A 67 1.64 8.80 3.00
CA ALA A 67 0.59 9.14 3.95
C ALA A 67 -0.28 10.29 3.45
N LEU A 68 -1.58 10.23 3.75
CA LEU A 68 -2.46 11.39 3.78
C LEU A 68 -2.74 11.74 5.24
N TYR A 69 -2.42 12.97 5.62
CA TYR A 69 -2.64 13.48 6.97
C TYR A 69 -3.62 14.64 6.94
N ALA A 70 -4.69 14.54 7.71
CA ALA A 70 -5.66 15.59 7.94
C ALA A 70 -5.57 16.04 9.40
N PRO A 71 -4.98 17.21 9.70
CA PRO A 71 -5.06 17.78 11.04
C PRO A 71 -6.51 18.13 11.36
N ALA A 72 -6.85 18.16 12.65
CA ALA A 72 -8.17 18.50 13.14
C ALA A 72 -8.72 19.78 12.50
N GLY A 73 -9.84 19.66 11.76
CA GLY A 73 -10.49 20.77 11.05
C GLY A 73 -9.69 21.40 9.90
N GLY A 74 -8.52 20.85 9.57
CA GLY A 74 -7.66 21.33 8.50
C GLY A 74 -7.79 20.54 7.20
N LYS A 75 -7.05 21.00 6.19
CA LYS A 75 -6.99 20.35 4.88
C LYS A 75 -6.06 19.14 4.91
N VAL A 76 -6.39 18.13 4.10
CA VAL A 76 -5.53 16.97 3.86
C VAL A 76 -4.20 17.41 3.26
N LYS A 77 -3.10 16.81 3.72
CA LYS A 77 -1.75 16.94 3.19
C LYS A 77 -1.26 15.56 2.74
N ALA A 78 -0.50 15.49 1.65
CA ALA A 78 0.11 14.24 1.20
C ALA A 78 1.61 14.25 1.49
N LEU A 79 2.14 13.16 2.02
CA LEU A 79 3.56 12.92 2.19
C LEU A 79 4.02 11.86 1.20
N ASN A 80 5.04 12.18 0.40
CA ASN A 80 5.71 11.23 -0.48
C ASN A 80 7.06 10.81 0.13
N GLY A 81 7.11 9.59 0.64
CA GLY A 81 8.30 8.92 1.14
C GLY A 81 8.73 7.74 0.29
N SER A 82 8.57 7.82 -1.04
CA SER A 82 9.16 6.83 -1.95
C SER A 82 10.68 6.97 -2.07
N GLY A 83 11.36 5.93 -2.52
CA GLY A 83 12.79 5.94 -2.75
C GLY A 83 13.21 6.42 -4.15
N ARG A 84 14.31 7.16 -4.24
CA ARG A 84 14.95 7.53 -5.53
C ARG A 84 15.89 6.44 -6.04
N ALA A 85 15.96 6.26 -7.36
CA ALA A 85 16.98 5.42 -7.98
C ALA A 85 18.39 6.00 -7.71
N PRO A 86 19.43 5.15 -7.56
CA PRO A 86 20.80 5.61 -7.41
C PRO A 86 21.23 6.57 -8.53
N GLY A 87 22.14 7.51 -8.25
CA GLY A 87 22.63 8.49 -9.21
C GLY A 87 23.30 7.88 -10.45
N ALA A 88 23.83 6.65 -10.34
CA ALA A 88 24.41 5.92 -11.48
C ALA A 88 23.39 5.11 -12.30
N ALA A 89 22.13 5.00 -11.86
CA ALA A 89 21.13 4.17 -12.52
C ALA A 89 20.61 4.80 -13.81
N SER A 90 20.70 4.08 -14.92
CA SER A 90 20.15 4.48 -16.22
C SER A 90 19.78 3.25 -17.05
N VAL A 91 18.91 3.42 -18.06
CA VAL A 91 18.57 2.33 -18.99
C VAL A 91 19.85 1.73 -19.61
N ALA A 92 20.82 2.57 -19.99
CA ALA A 92 22.08 2.12 -20.54
C ALA A 92 22.93 1.33 -19.54
N ALA A 93 23.03 1.80 -18.29
CA ALA A 93 23.77 1.10 -17.24
C ALA A 93 23.16 -0.27 -16.92
N LEU A 94 21.84 -0.37 -16.84
CA LEU A 94 21.16 -1.64 -16.56
C LEU A 94 21.26 -2.61 -17.74
N LYS A 95 21.19 -2.12 -18.99
CA LYS A 95 21.48 -2.94 -20.18
C LYS A 95 22.93 -3.43 -20.20
N ALA A 96 23.89 -2.60 -19.81
CA ALA A 96 25.29 -3.01 -19.66
C ALA A 96 25.48 -4.05 -18.54
N ALA A 97 24.63 -4.03 -17.51
CA ALA A 97 24.56 -5.05 -16.47
C ALA A 97 23.79 -6.33 -16.89
N GLY A 98 23.30 -6.40 -18.14
CA GLY A 98 22.64 -7.57 -18.70
C GLY A 98 21.12 -7.61 -18.57
N LEU A 99 20.47 -6.52 -18.15
CA LEU A 99 19.01 -6.41 -18.05
C LEU A 99 18.42 -5.81 -19.33
N THR A 100 17.55 -6.55 -20.02
CA THR A 100 17.02 -6.14 -21.34
C THR A 100 15.56 -5.67 -21.31
N ASP A 101 14.68 -6.43 -20.66
CA ASP A 101 13.23 -6.26 -20.78
C ASP A 101 12.59 -5.66 -19.52
N GLU A 102 13.00 -6.16 -18.37
CA GLU A 102 12.51 -5.75 -17.05
C GLU A 102 13.63 -5.77 -16.01
N ILE A 103 13.33 -5.25 -14.82
CA ILE A 103 14.21 -5.33 -13.65
C ILE A 103 13.63 -6.40 -12.72
N PRO A 104 14.22 -7.61 -12.64
CA PRO A 104 13.69 -8.68 -11.80
C PRO A 104 13.61 -8.27 -10.34
N GLN A 105 12.59 -8.75 -9.63
CA GLN A 105 12.40 -8.51 -8.19
C GLN A 105 13.67 -8.78 -7.37
N THR A 106 14.42 -9.85 -7.68
CA THR A 106 15.60 -10.27 -6.91
C THR A 106 16.88 -9.55 -7.30
N SER A 107 16.85 -8.70 -8.32
CA SER A 107 18.01 -7.91 -8.75
C SER A 107 18.34 -6.83 -7.71
N PRO A 108 19.62 -6.55 -7.41
CA PRO A 108 19.97 -5.37 -6.61
C PRO A 108 19.55 -4.07 -7.30
N HIS A 109 19.39 -4.05 -8.63
CA HIS A 109 18.88 -2.90 -9.36
C HIS A 109 17.38 -2.62 -9.14
N SER A 110 16.65 -3.57 -8.54
CA SER A 110 15.28 -3.36 -8.07
C SER A 110 15.22 -2.56 -6.76
N VAL A 111 16.35 -2.35 -6.09
CA VAL A 111 16.42 -1.58 -4.85
C VAL A 111 16.61 -0.10 -5.20
N THR A 112 15.63 0.76 -4.87
CA THR A 112 15.87 2.21 -4.81
C THR A 112 16.30 2.58 -3.38
N ILE A 113 16.64 3.84 -3.11
CA ILE A 113 17.05 4.24 -1.75
C ILE A 113 15.81 4.21 -0.83
N PRO A 114 15.72 3.31 0.17
CA PRO A 114 14.48 3.14 0.94
C PRO A 114 13.98 4.44 1.56
N GLY A 115 12.71 4.80 1.37
CA GLY A 115 12.14 6.08 1.81
C GLY A 115 11.34 6.05 3.11
N ALA A 116 11.04 4.87 3.66
CA ALA A 116 10.17 4.71 4.84
C ALA A 116 10.67 5.47 6.07
N ILE A 117 11.94 5.30 6.46
CA ILE A 117 12.48 5.94 7.67
C ILE A 117 12.54 7.47 7.53
N SER A 118 12.87 7.98 6.34
CA SER A 118 12.79 9.42 6.05
C SER A 118 11.37 9.95 6.27
N ALA A 119 10.34 9.25 5.78
CA ALA A 119 8.95 9.64 5.96
C ALA A 119 8.48 9.55 7.41
N TRP A 120 8.80 8.48 8.14
CA TRP A 120 8.38 8.34 9.54
C TRP A 120 9.02 9.43 10.40
N CYS A 121 10.32 9.71 10.22
CA CYS A 121 11.01 10.76 10.95
C CYS A 121 10.48 12.15 10.58
N ARG A 122 10.12 12.38 9.31
CA ARG A 122 9.52 13.65 8.89
C ARG A 122 8.14 13.87 9.50
N LEU A 123 7.27 12.86 9.46
CA LEU A 123 5.95 12.90 10.11
C LEU A 123 6.08 13.15 11.61
N HIS A 124 6.99 12.42 12.26
CA HIS A 124 7.24 12.57 13.69
C HIS A 124 7.75 13.98 14.04
N ALA A 125 8.70 14.52 13.27
CA ALA A 125 9.24 15.86 13.51
C ALA A 125 8.17 16.95 13.34
N ASP A 126 7.30 16.82 12.33
CA ASP A 126 6.31 17.86 12.01
C ASP A 126 5.04 17.74 12.89
N HIS A 127 4.65 16.53 13.27
CA HIS A 127 3.34 16.23 13.85
C HIS A 127 3.33 15.21 15.00
N GLY A 128 4.46 14.61 15.39
CA GLY A 128 4.54 13.69 16.53
C GLY A 128 4.52 14.41 17.88
N SER A 129 4.09 13.73 18.93
CA SER A 129 4.02 14.29 20.29
C SER A 129 4.74 13.45 21.35
N LEU A 130 4.98 12.16 21.08
CA LEU A 130 5.74 11.28 21.96
C LEU A 130 7.12 10.96 21.36
N PRO A 131 8.17 10.75 22.18
CA PRO A 131 9.50 10.43 21.66
C PRO A 131 9.54 9.05 20.97
N LEU A 132 10.39 8.93 19.93
CA LEU A 132 10.47 7.71 19.09
C LEU A 132 10.86 6.45 19.88
N ASP A 133 11.62 6.58 20.96
CA ASP A 133 11.98 5.46 21.84
C ASP A 133 10.76 4.82 22.50
N ARG A 134 9.76 5.62 22.86
CA ARG A 134 8.46 5.13 23.34
C ARG A 134 7.66 4.49 22.21
N LEU A 135 7.60 5.13 21.04
CA LEU A 135 6.84 4.61 19.90
C LEU A 135 7.37 3.27 19.40
N PHE A 136 8.69 3.08 19.45
CA PHE A 136 9.35 1.85 18.97
C PHE A 136 9.50 0.78 20.05
N ALA A 137 9.17 1.06 21.32
CA ALA A 137 9.42 0.14 22.44
C ALA A 137 8.85 -1.26 22.21
N ARG A 138 7.58 -1.36 21.75
CA ARG A 138 6.95 -2.65 21.43
C ARG A 138 7.59 -3.33 20.23
N ALA A 139 7.91 -2.58 19.17
CA ALA A 139 8.55 -3.12 17.98
C ALA A 139 9.93 -3.71 18.30
N ILE A 140 10.75 -2.98 19.07
CA ILE A 140 12.05 -3.44 19.58
C ILE A 140 11.88 -4.70 20.42
N GLY A 141 10.90 -4.70 21.35
CA GLY A 141 10.61 -5.85 22.20
C GLY A 141 10.21 -7.10 21.42
N TYR A 142 9.34 -6.96 20.41
CA TYR A 142 8.94 -8.07 19.53
C TYR A 142 10.09 -8.53 18.62
N ALA A 143 10.92 -7.63 18.12
CA ALA A 143 12.05 -7.97 17.26
C ALA A 143 13.14 -8.70 18.05
N GLU A 144 13.45 -8.26 19.27
CA GLU A 144 14.47 -8.88 20.12
C GLU A 144 14.01 -10.20 20.71
N ASN A 145 12.85 -10.19 21.35
CA ASN A 145 12.41 -11.35 22.11
C ASN A 145 11.66 -12.33 21.23
N GLY A 146 10.88 -11.84 20.26
CA GLY A 146 10.10 -12.62 19.32
C GLY A 146 8.59 -12.54 19.51
N TYR A 147 7.86 -12.88 18.45
CA TYR A 147 6.40 -12.79 18.30
C TYR A 147 5.84 -14.10 17.71
N PRO A 148 4.57 -14.44 17.98
CA PRO A 148 3.91 -15.58 17.34
C PRO A 148 3.50 -15.24 15.90
N VAL A 149 3.75 -16.14 14.95
CA VAL A 149 3.29 -15.99 13.56
C VAL A 149 1.79 -16.25 13.47
N THR A 150 1.05 -15.32 12.85
CA THR A 150 -0.41 -15.39 12.69
C THR A 150 -0.81 -16.16 11.41
N PRO A 151 -2.07 -16.64 11.29
CA PRO A 151 -2.49 -17.49 10.16
C PRO A 151 -2.26 -16.90 8.77
N ARG A 152 -2.64 -15.62 8.53
CA ARG A 152 -2.43 -14.99 7.23
C ARG A 152 -0.93 -14.85 6.91
N VAL A 153 -0.15 -14.41 7.90
CA VAL A 153 1.30 -14.24 7.77
C VAL A 153 1.97 -15.58 7.46
N ALA A 154 1.63 -16.68 8.14
CA ALA A 154 2.19 -18.00 7.86
C ALA A 154 1.90 -18.48 6.43
N MET A 155 0.67 -18.26 5.95
CA MET A 155 0.28 -18.62 4.58
C MET A 155 1.10 -17.84 3.54
N ASP A 156 1.21 -16.53 3.70
CA ASP A 156 1.95 -15.68 2.75
C ASP A 156 3.46 -15.95 2.82
N TRP A 157 3.98 -16.25 4.01
CA TRP A 157 5.37 -16.67 4.18
C TRP A 157 5.66 -17.97 3.43
N ALA A 158 4.77 -18.97 3.53
CA ALA A 158 4.92 -20.24 2.82
C ALA A 158 4.90 -20.05 1.30
N ASN A 159 4.03 -19.17 0.79
CA ASN A 159 3.95 -18.85 -0.64
C ASN A 159 5.26 -18.25 -1.20
N ASN A 160 6.04 -17.56 -0.36
CA ASN A 160 7.31 -16.93 -0.76
C ASN A 160 8.56 -17.77 -0.40
N ALA A 161 8.41 -18.92 0.26
CA ALA A 161 9.54 -19.68 0.80
C ALA A 161 10.55 -20.11 -0.28
N ALA A 162 10.07 -20.52 -1.45
CA ALA A 162 10.93 -20.94 -2.56
C ALA A 162 11.78 -19.77 -3.12
N LEU A 163 11.24 -18.55 -3.11
CA LEU A 163 11.96 -17.36 -3.55
C LEU A 163 12.99 -16.92 -2.51
N VAL A 164 12.60 -16.90 -1.23
CA VAL A 164 13.48 -16.56 -0.10
C VAL A 164 14.67 -17.54 -0.01
N ALA A 165 14.46 -18.83 -0.30
CA ALA A 165 15.51 -19.85 -0.29
C ALA A 165 16.66 -19.59 -1.30
N GLN A 166 16.46 -18.69 -2.28
CA GLN A 166 17.48 -18.36 -3.29
C GLN A 166 18.52 -17.35 -2.79
N ASP A 167 18.32 -16.72 -1.63
CA ASP A 167 19.28 -15.83 -1.00
C ASP A 167 19.73 -16.43 0.35
N GLU A 168 21.04 -16.63 0.54
CA GLU A 168 21.57 -17.30 1.73
C GLU A 168 21.23 -16.53 3.02
N HIS A 169 21.30 -15.19 2.98
CA HIS A 169 21.11 -14.35 4.16
C HIS A 169 19.64 -14.27 4.54
N ALA A 170 18.75 -14.08 3.56
CA ALA A 170 17.31 -14.11 3.78
C ALA A 170 16.84 -15.51 4.20
N ALA A 171 17.32 -16.58 3.57
CA ALA A 171 16.99 -17.95 3.96
C ALA A 171 17.38 -18.25 5.41
N ARG A 172 18.59 -17.84 5.83
CA ARG A 172 19.07 -18.05 7.20
C ARG A 172 18.17 -17.36 8.24
N LEU A 173 17.68 -16.17 7.95
CA LEU A 173 16.80 -15.44 8.88
C LEU A 173 15.35 -15.94 8.80
N PHE A 174 14.80 -16.04 7.60
CA PHE A 174 13.35 -16.23 7.41
C PHE A 174 12.93 -17.69 7.28
N LEU A 175 13.84 -18.60 6.95
CA LEU A 175 13.58 -20.04 6.80
C LEU A 175 14.38 -20.87 7.82
N PRO A 176 14.01 -20.84 9.11
CA PRO A 176 14.68 -21.62 10.15
C PRO A 176 14.61 -23.10 9.79
N ASN A 177 15.75 -23.78 9.82
CA ASN A 177 15.86 -25.17 9.37
C ASN A 177 15.39 -25.39 7.91
N GLY A 178 15.48 -24.35 7.07
CA GLY A 178 15.10 -24.40 5.66
C GLY A 178 13.60 -24.40 5.38
N LYS A 179 12.75 -24.04 6.36
CA LYS A 179 11.28 -24.08 6.21
C LYS A 179 10.64 -22.76 6.60
N ALA A 180 9.52 -22.43 5.95
CA ALA A 180 8.67 -21.34 6.41
C ALA A 180 8.10 -21.66 7.80
N PRO A 181 8.05 -20.69 8.71
CA PRO A 181 7.51 -20.89 10.05
C PRO A 181 6.01 -21.16 10.03
N LEU A 182 5.56 -21.96 11.00
CA LEU A 182 4.15 -22.36 11.13
C LEU A 182 3.36 -21.37 11.99
N VAL A 183 2.03 -21.45 11.90
CA VAL A 183 1.12 -20.70 12.78
C VAL A 183 1.46 -20.96 14.25
N GLY A 184 1.62 -19.89 15.02
CA GLY A 184 2.00 -19.93 16.43
C GLY A 184 3.49 -20.12 16.71
N GLU A 185 4.31 -20.43 15.69
CA GLU A 185 5.76 -20.48 15.86
C GLU A 185 6.30 -19.10 16.21
N ARG A 186 7.30 -19.05 17.10
CA ARG A 186 7.86 -17.80 17.59
C ARG A 186 9.08 -17.38 16.77
N ARG A 187 9.03 -16.20 16.16
CA ARG A 187 10.14 -15.64 15.35
C ARG A 187 10.69 -14.36 15.98
N ALA A 188 11.99 -14.13 15.80
CA ALA A 188 12.70 -12.95 16.31
C ALA A 188 13.69 -12.45 15.25
N GLN A 189 13.99 -11.16 15.30
CA GLN A 189 14.87 -10.42 14.39
C GLN A 189 15.79 -9.47 15.20
N PRO A 190 16.79 -9.97 15.96
CA PRO A 190 17.57 -9.14 16.88
C PRO A 190 18.33 -7.97 16.22
N LEU A 191 18.80 -8.15 14.97
CA LEU A 191 19.44 -7.06 14.23
C LEU A 191 18.47 -5.95 13.87
N LEU A 192 17.23 -6.28 13.50
CA LEU A 192 16.17 -5.29 13.30
C LEU A 192 15.85 -4.54 14.60
N ALA A 193 15.85 -5.23 15.75
CA ALA A 193 15.69 -4.58 17.06
C ALA A 193 16.81 -3.55 17.34
N LEU A 194 18.05 -3.86 16.97
CA LEU A 194 19.18 -2.94 17.08
C LEU A 194 18.99 -1.72 16.16
N ARG A 195 18.60 -1.92 14.90
CA ARG A 195 18.33 -0.82 13.97
C ARG A 195 17.20 0.09 14.45
N LEU A 196 16.11 -0.48 14.97
CA LEU A 196 15.01 0.30 15.56
C LEU A 196 15.48 1.13 16.77
N ARG A 197 16.34 0.60 17.64
CA ARG A 197 16.92 1.38 18.75
C ARG A 197 17.77 2.54 18.26
N GLU A 198 18.59 2.32 17.24
CA GLU A 198 19.44 3.37 16.67
C GLU A 198 18.61 4.48 16.03
N ILE A 199 17.57 4.12 15.27
CA ILE A 199 16.64 5.08 14.67
C ILE A 199 15.87 5.84 15.76
N ALA A 200 15.41 5.18 16.82
CA ALA A 200 14.78 5.86 17.95
C ALA A 200 15.71 6.89 18.62
N ALA A 201 17.02 6.59 18.69
CA ALA A 201 17.99 7.45 19.34
C ALA A 201 18.52 8.59 18.46
N LYS A 202 18.65 8.38 17.15
CA LYS A 202 19.32 9.31 16.22
C LYS A 202 18.45 9.79 15.06
N GLY A 203 17.18 9.36 15.00
CA GLY A 203 16.28 9.62 13.89
C GLY A 203 16.78 9.01 12.58
N ALA A 204 16.46 9.67 11.46
CA ALA A 204 16.78 9.18 10.12
C ALA A 204 18.29 8.95 9.89
N ALA A 205 19.16 9.76 10.49
CA ALA A 205 20.61 9.65 10.33
C ALA A 205 21.15 8.26 10.72
N ALA A 206 20.51 7.54 11.66
CA ALA A 206 20.93 6.17 12.00
C ALA A 206 20.76 5.14 10.87
N PHE A 207 19.88 5.41 9.90
CA PHE A 207 19.63 4.52 8.77
C PHE A 207 20.41 4.95 7.52
N TYR A 208 20.52 6.26 7.28
CA TYR A 208 21.04 6.83 6.04
C TYR A 208 22.51 7.25 6.09
N GLU A 209 23.13 7.25 7.27
CA GLU A 209 24.51 7.70 7.45
C GLU A 209 25.35 6.70 8.27
N GLY A 210 26.67 6.89 8.23
CA GLY A 210 27.62 6.13 9.06
C GLY A 210 27.68 4.64 8.75
N GLU A 211 28.01 3.84 9.76
CA GLU A 211 28.27 2.40 9.57
C GLU A 211 27.07 1.64 8.99
N THR A 212 25.85 1.94 9.43
CA THR A 212 24.64 1.26 8.94
C THR A 212 24.46 1.45 7.44
N ALA A 213 24.56 2.69 6.95
CA ALA A 213 24.47 2.99 5.53
C ALA A 213 25.64 2.39 4.74
N ALA A 214 26.88 2.54 5.23
CA ALA A 214 28.07 1.99 4.58
C ALA A 214 27.98 0.47 4.40
N ARG A 215 27.43 -0.27 5.38
CA ARG A 215 27.22 -1.73 5.26
C ARG A 215 26.15 -2.08 4.23
N MET A 216 25.01 -1.38 4.23
CA MET A 216 23.96 -1.59 3.23
C MET A 216 24.46 -1.32 1.81
N VAL A 217 25.20 -0.23 1.61
CA VAL A 217 25.81 0.13 0.31
C VAL A 217 26.81 -0.93 -0.11
N ALA A 218 27.75 -1.31 0.76
CA ALA A 218 28.75 -2.33 0.45
C ALA A 218 28.10 -3.68 0.06
N HIS A 219 27.03 -4.07 0.76
CA HIS A 219 26.29 -5.29 0.42
C HIS A 219 25.61 -5.19 -0.95
N LEU A 220 24.87 -4.11 -1.24
CA LEU A 220 24.23 -3.91 -2.54
C LEU A 220 25.25 -3.87 -3.68
N GLN A 221 26.37 -3.17 -3.51
CA GLN A 221 27.46 -3.14 -4.49
C GLN A 221 28.10 -4.51 -4.71
N SER A 222 28.24 -5.32 -3.66
CA SER A 222 28.76 -6.70 -3.78
C SER A 222 27.89 -7.60 -4.65
N LEU A 223 26.60 -7.25 -4.80
CA LEU A 223 25.64 -7.93 -5.67
C LEU A 223 25.59 -7.32 -7.09
N GLY A 224 26.32 -6.23 -7.35
CA GLY A 224 26.30 -5.48 -8.61
C GLY A 224 25.41 -4.22 -8.59
N GLY A 225 24.85 -3.85 -7.43
CA GLY A 225 24.07 -2.63 -7.26
C GLY A 225 24.86 -1.36 -7.55
N LEU A 226 24.15 -0.28 -7.88
CA LEU A 226 24.72 1.01 -8.30
C LEU A 226 24.70 2.07 -7.17
N HIS A 227 24.33 1.66 -5.97
CA HIS A 227 24.16 2.52 -4.80
C HIS A 227 25.48 3.04 -4.29
N THR A 228 25.48 4.27 -3.77
CA THR A 228 26.61 4.91 -3.10
C THR A 228 26.22 5.38 -1.71
N GLU A 229 27.21 5.65 -0.85
CA GLU A 229 26.96 6.27 0.45
C GLU A 229 26.34 7.67 0.30
N GLU A 230 26.66 8.40 -0.77
CA GLU A 230 26.02 9.69 -1.06
C GLU A 230 24.54 9.52 -1.39
N ASP A 231 24.16 8.53 -2.20
CA ASP A 231 22.74 8.26 -2.50
C ASP A 231 21.95 7.98 -1.20
N PHE A 232 22.56 7.24 -0.26
CA PHE A 232 21.94 6.98 1.05
C PHE A 232 21.88 8.24 1.91
N HIS A 233 22.96 9.02 1.97
CA HIS A 233 23.01 10.28 2.71
C HIS A 233 21.93 11.26 2.22
N GLU A 234 21.79 11.47 0.90
CA GLU A 234 20.71 12.25 0.30
C GLU A 234 19.32 11.67 0.61
N GLY A 235 19.22 10.34 0.72
CA GLY A 235 18.02 9.60 1.11
C GLY A 235 17.46 9.97 2.49
N ARG A 236 18.27 10.56 3.37
CA ARG A 236 17.85 11.00 4.71
C ARG A 236 16.65 11.93 4.67
N ASP A 237 16.67 12.92 3.77
CA ASP A 237 15.69 13.99 3.69
C ASP A 237 14.82 13.89 2.42
N GLN A 238 14.72 12.70 1.82
CA GLN A 238 13.98 12.50 0.56
C GLN A 238 12.46 12.58 0.72
N ALA A 239 11.92 12.33 1.93
CA ALA A 239 10.49 12.45 2.18
C ALA A 239 10.06 13.91 2.26
N HIS A 240 9.03 14.27 1.51
CA HIS A 240 8.55 15.65 1.41
C HIS A 240 7.03 15.72 1.28
N TRP A 241 6.47 16.82 1.78
CA TRP A 241 5.06 17.14 1.61
C TRP A 241 4.78 17.58 0.18
N VAL A 242 3.67 17.11 -0.36
CA VAL A 242 3.15 17.42 -1.69
C VAL A 242 1.66 17.73 -1.58
N ASP A 243 1.14 18.50 -2.53
CA ASP A 243 -0.30 18.75 -2.61
C ASP A 243 -1.02 17.46 -3.03
N PRO A 244 -2.07 17.04 -2.30
CA PRO A 244 -2.85 15.89 -2.70
C PRO A 244 -3.68 16.19 -3.95
N ILE A 245 -4.10 15.14 -4.64
CA ILE A 245 -5.04 15.22 -5.76
C ILE A 245 -6.39 14.66 -5.34
N SER A 246 -7.46 15.10 -6.00
CA SER A 246 -8.80 14.66 -5.62
C SER A 246 -9.78 14.64 -6.80
N THR A 247 -10.86 13.90 -6.62
CA THR A 247 -12.04 13.98 -7.48
C THR A 247 -13.31 13.84 -6.65
N SER A 248 -14.42 14.39 -7.14
CA SER A 248 -15.72 14.19 -6.49
C SER A 248 -16.35 12.85 -6.92
N TYR A 249 -16.94 12.13 -5.97
CA TYR A 249 -17.68 10.87 -6.19
C TYR A 249 -18.72 10.68 -5.07
N GLY A 250 -19.96 10.34 -5.42
CA GLY A 250 -21.02 10.07 -4.44
C GLY A 250 -21.33 11.22 -3.46
N GLY A 251 -21.04 12.48 -3.84
CA GLY A 251 -21.19 13.65 -2.96
C GLY A 251 -20.03 13.89 -1.98
N TYR A 252 -18.92 13.17 -2.14
CA TYR A 252 -17.69 13.32 -1.36
C TYR A 252 -16.52 13.69 -2.28
N ASP A 253 -15.46 14.26 -1.69
CA ASP A 253 -14.17 14.39 -2.35
C ASP A 253 -13.29 13.21 -1.96
N VAL A 254 -12.88 12.41 -2.94
CA VAL A 254 -11.94 11.32 -2.78
C VAL A 254 -10.55 11.87 -3.01
N VAL A 255 -9.70 11.77 -1.99
CA VAL A 255 -8.35 12.36 -1.96
C VAL A 255 -7.31 11.26 -1.96
N GLU A 256 -6.28 11.43 -2.78
CA GLU A 256 -5.17 10.50 -2.99
C GLU A 256 -3.83 11.26 -3.02
N CYS A 257 -2.73 10.54 -2.82
CA CYS A 257 -1.40 11.08 -3.13
C CYS A 257 -1.24 11.32 -4.64
N PRO A 258 -0.52 12.39 -5.07
CA PRO A 258 -0.24 12.63 -6.48
C PRO A 258 0.74 11.57 -7.06
N PRO A 259 0.96 11.56 -8.38
CA PRO A 259 2.11 10.88 -8.98
C PRO A 259 3.40 11.20 -8.22
N ASN A 260 4.34 10.27 -8.04
CA ASN A 260 4.51 8.97 -8.71
C ASN A 260 3.61 7.83 -8.20
N GLY A 261 2.72 8.07 -7.24
CA GLY A 261 1.75 7.06 -6.79
C GLY A 261 0.64 6.79 -7.82
N GLN A 262 0.05 5.59 -7.77
CA GLN A 262 -1.07 5.20 -8.64
C GLN A 262 -2.45 5.71 -8.20
N GLY A 263 -2.52 6.64 -7.24
CA GLY A 263 -3.80 7.15 -6.70
C GLY A 263 -4.64 7.83 -7.79
N LEU A 264 -3.97 8.43 -8.77
CA LEU A 264 -4.60 8.99 -9.97
C LEU A 264 -5.40 7.95 -10.76
N ALA A 265 -4.98 6.68 -10.79
CA ALA A 265 -5.74 5.61 -11.44
C ALA A 265 -7.05 5.32 -10.67
N ALA A 266 -7.03 5.35 -9.34
CA ALA A 266 -8.22 5.16 -8.52
C ALA A 266 -9.24 6.29 -8.78
N LEU A 267 -8.78 7.54 -8.81
CA LEU A 267 -9.60 8.71 -9.11
C LEU A 267 -10.18 8.65 -10.54
N LEU A 268 -9.39 8.20 -11.52
CA LEU A 268 -9.85 8.03 -12.90
C LEU A 268 -10.93 6.95 -13.01
N ILE A 269 -10.74 5.80 -12.36
CA ILE A 269 -11.74 4.73 -12.34
C ILE A 269 -13.05 5.23 -11.73
N LEU A 270 -12.99 5.90 -10.58
CA LEU A 270 -14.17 6.50 -9.94
C LEU A 270 -14.84 7.53 -10.85
N ARG A 271 -14.07 8.37 -11.54
CA ARG A 271 -14.65 9.35 -12.48
C ARG A 271 -15.34 8.70 -13.66
N ILE A 272 -14.80 7.62 -14.20
CA ILE A 272 -15.47 6.84 -15.25
C ILE A 272 -16.77 6.24 -14.69
N LEU A 273 -16.71 5.61 -13.52
CA LEU A 273 -17.89 5.00 -12.88
C LEU A 273 -18.98 6.02 -12.54
N SER A 274 -18.62 7.27 -12.24
CA SER A 274 -19.58 8.34 -11.96
C SER A 274 -20.50 8.70 -13.15
N LYS A 275 -20.18 8.19 -14.35
CA LYS A 275 -21.02 8.34 -15.56
C LYS A 275 -22.13 7.29 -15.65
N PHE A 276 -22.19 6.34 -14.71
CA PHE A 276 -23.16 5.25 -14.66
C PHE A 276 -23.93 5.29 -13.33
N ASP A 277 -25.17 4.79 -13.32
CA ASP A 277 -25.93 4.60 -12.08
C ASP A 277 -25.47 3.31 -11.38
N MET A 278 -24.47 3.44 -10.51
CA MET A 278 -23.86 2.33 -9.77
C MET A 278 -24.72 1.81 -8.61
N GLY A 279 -25.96 2.29 -8.47
CA GLY A 279 -26.83 2.00 -7.35
C GLY A 279 -27.34 0.56 -7.27
N LYS A 280 -28.25 0.33 -6.32
CA LYS A 280 -28.84 -1.00 -6.03
C LYS A 280 -29.64 -1.60 -7.19
N GLY A 281 -30.03 -0.80 -8.18
CA GLY A 281 -30.81 -1.24 -9.33
C GLY A 281 -30.02 -2.09 -10.34
N LEU A 282 -28.68 -1.98 -10.37
CA LEU A 282 -27.85 -2.81 -11.24
C LEU A 282 -27.82 -4.27 -10.76
N SER A 283 -27.63 -5.19 -11.70
CA SER A 283 -27.28 -6.57 -11.33
C SER A 283 -25.85 -6.65 -10.78
N GLU A 284 -25.51 -7.74 -10.08
CA GLU A 284 -24.13 -8.01 -9.66
C GLU A 284 -23.18 -8.09 -10.87
N ALA A 285 -23.62 -8.71 -11.96
CA ALA A 285 -22.84 -8.85 -13.19
C ALA A 285 -22.57 -7.49 -13.85
N ASP A 286 -23.59 -6.61 -13.93
CA ASP A 286 -23.42 -5.27 -14.50
C ASP A 286 -22.42 -4.44 -13.71
N ARG A 287 -22.49 -4.48 -12.37
CA ARG A 287 -21.53 -3.77 -11.52
C ARG A 287 -20.12 -4.30 -11.72
N ILE A 288 -19.93 -5.62 -11.71
CA ILE A 288 -18.60 -6.23 -11.92
C ILE A 288 -18.09 -5.90 -13.33
N HIS A 289 -18.94 -5.93 -14.35
CA HIS A 289 -18.58 -5.58 -15.72
C HIS A 289 -18.11 -4.11 -15.81
N LEU A 290 -18.90 -3.16 -15.28
CA LEU A 290 -18.52 -1.74 -15.26
C LEU A 290 -17.20 -1.50 -14.52
N HIS A 291 -17.03 -2.12 -13.35
CA HIS A 291 -15.77 -2.05 -12.61
C HIS A 291 -14.60 -2.63 -13.40
N ALA A 292 -14.78 -3.78 -14.05
CA ALA A 292 -13.74 -4.41 -14.86
C ALA A 292 -13.33 -3.54 -16.06
N GLU A 293 -14.29 -2.99 -16.80
CA GLU A 293 -14.02 -2.15 -17.97
C GLU A 293 -13.38 -0.81 -17.58
N ALA A 294 -13.88 -0.15 -16.53
CA ALA A 294 -13.27 1.06 -16.00
C ALA A 294 -11.85 0.80 -15.48
N THR A 295 -11.61 -0.34 -14.82
CA THR A 295 -10.28 -0.76 -14.37
C THR A 295 -9.32 -0.94 -15.55
N LYS A 296 -9.74 -1.65 -16.62
CA LYS A 296 -8.92 -1.83 -17.83
C LYS A 296 -8.50 -0.47 -18.42
N LEU A 297 -9.43 0.46 -18.52
CA LEU A 297 -9.17 1.80 -19.06
C LEU A 297 -8.25 2.64 -18.15
N GLY A 298 -8.49 2.61 -16.83
CA GLY A 298 -7.68 3.34 -15.85
C GLY A 298 -6.23 2.82 -15.80
N TYR A 299 -6.06 1.50 -15.79
CA TYR A 299 -4.74 0.87 -15.70
C TYR A 299 -3.95 1.02 -17.00
N HIS A 300 -4.61 1.04 -18.16
CA HIS A 300 -3.94 1.36 -19.42
C HIS A 300 -3.26 2.74 -19.36
N HIS A 301 -3.93 3.76 -18.83
CA HIS A 301 -3.35 5.10 -18.70
C HIS A 301 -2.32 5.20 -17.58
N ARG A 302 -2.53 4.47 -16.48
CA ARG A 302 -1.55 4.36 -15.40
C ARG A 302 -0.19 3.90 -15.94
N ASP A 303 -0.17 2.77 -16.63
CA ASP A 303 1.07 2.15 -17.10
C ASP A 303 1.76 2.99 -18.17
N ALA A 304 0.97 3.67 -19.01
CA ALA A 304 1.49 4.52 -20.07
C ALA A 304 2.03 5.87 -19.57
N LEU A 305 1.45 6.46 -18.52
CA LEU A 305 1.61 7.88 -18.21
C LEU A 305 2.03 8.20 -16.77
N ILE A 306 1.72 7.35 -15.78
CA ILE A 306 2.02 7.65 -14.38
C ILE A 306 3.50 7.35 -14.09
N ALA A 307 4.23 8.38 -13.69
CA ALA A 307 5.67 8.33 -13.40
C ALA A 307 6.06 9.42 -12.39
N ASP A 308 7.36 9.64 -12.21
CA ASP A 308 7.89 10.78 -11.45
C ASP A 308 7.30 12.11 -11.97
N PRO A 309 6.62 12.90 -11.12
CA PRO A 309 5.95 14.14 -11.52
C PRO A 309 6.93 15.16 -12.12
N ALA A 310 8.22 15.12 -11.75
CA ALA A 310 9.24 15.97 -12.36
C ALA A 310 9.41 15.74 -13.87
N THR A 311 8.93 14.60 -14.38
CA THR A 311 9.05 14.19 -15.80
C THR A 311 7.70 13.99 -16.50
N SER A 312 6.58 14.30 -15.85
CA SER A 312 5.23 14.09 -16.41
C SER A 312 4.23 15.19 -15.98
N PRO A 313 4.52 16.47 -16.29
CA PRO A 313 3.64 17.57 -15.91
C PRO A 313 2.28 17.51 -16.64
N GLY A 314 1.20 17.92 -15.98
CA GLY A 314 -0.13 18.03 -16.57
C GLY A 314 -0.92 16.71 -16.69
N VAL A 315 -0.35 15.58 -16.25
CA VAL A 315 -1.00 14.26 -16.37
C VAL A 315 -2.27 14.16 -15.52
N VAL A 316 -2.28 14.78 -14.34
CA VAL A 316 -3.42 14.75 -13.41
C VAL A 316 -4.60 15.49 -14.01
N GLU A 317 -4.39 16.72 -14.44
CA GLU A 317 -5.41 17.61 -14.99
C GLU A 317 -6.00 17.02 -16.27
N THR A 318 -5.14 16.43 -17.11
CA THR A 318 -5.56 15.79 -18.36
C THR A 318 -6.44 14.57 -18.07
N LEU A 319 -5.96 13.62 -17.27
CA LEU A 319 -6.68 12.36 -17.03
C LEU A 319 -7.98 12.56 -16.25
N LEU A 320 -8.03 13.54 -15.35
CA LEU A 320 -9.24 13.86 -14.58
C LEU A 320 -10.13 14.94 -15.25
N SER A 321 -9.86 15.31 -16.51
CA SER A 321 -10.73 16.23 -17.25
C SER A 321 -12.03 15.54 -17.69
N ASP A 322 -13.14 16.29 -17.75
CA ASP A 322 -14.42 15.74 -18.21
C ASP A 322 -14.33 15.23 -19.65
N THR A 323 -13.58 15.91 -20.52
CA THR A 323 -13.36 15.46 -21.90
C THR A 323 -12.74 14.06 -21.98
N VAL A 324 -11.69 13.78 -21.19
CA VAL A 324 -11.06 12.46 -21.17
C VAL A 324 -11.98 11.42 -20.53
N VAL A 325 -12.59 11.76 -19.39
CA VAL A 325 -13.49 10.84 -18.67
C VAL A 325 -14.70 10.45 -19.51
N ASP A 326 -15.35 11.41 -20.19
CA ASP A 326 -16.50 11.15 -21.07
C ASP A 326 -16.10 10.26 -22.25
N ALA A 327 -14.94 10.53 -22.86
CA ALA A 327 -14.42 9.71 -23.95
C ALA A 327 -14.10 8.28 -23.51
N LEU A 328 -13.58 8.08 -22.29
CA LEU A 328 -13.30 6.75 -21.74
C LEU A 328 -14.58 6.01 -21.37
N ALA A 329 -15.55 6.66 -20.70
CA ALA A 329 -16.82 6.06 -20.34
C ALA A 329 -17.60 5.61 -21.59
N ALA A 330 -17.57 6.38 -22.68
CA ALA A 330 -18.22 6.04 -23.94
C ALA A 330 -17.65 4.77 -24.63
N ARG A 331 -16.49 4.26 -24.19
CA ARG A 331 -15.89 3.02 -24.72
C ARG A 331 -16.45 1.76 -24.07
N ILE A 332 -17.18 1.88 -22.96
CA ILE A 332 -17.70 0.74 -22.22
C ILE A 332 -18.99 0.24 -22.90
N ASP A 333 -18.98 -1.01 -23.34
CA ASP A 333 -20.11 -1.69 -23.97
C ASP A 333 -20.73 -2.66 -22.96
N MET A 334 -21.90 -2.32 -22.44
CA MET A 334 -22.56 -3.10 -21.36
C MET A 334 -22.80 -4.57 -21.70
N THR A 335 -22.80 -4.93 -22.99
CA THR A 335 -23.07 -6.31 -23.44
C THR A 335 -21.80 -7.06 -23.84
N ARG A 336 -20.65 -6.40 -23.88
CA ARG A 336 -19.41 -7.00 -24.38
C ARG A 336 -18.17 -6.42 -23.71
N ALA A 337 -17.37 -7.30 -23.13
CA ALA A 337 -16.07 -6.96 -22.57
C ALA A 337 -15.11 -6.47 -23.66
N LEU A 338 -14.40 -5.38 -23.40
CA LEU A 338 -13.29 -4.98 -24.26
C LEU A 338 -12.17 -6.02 -24.19
N PRO A 339 -11.42 -6.21 -25.29
CA PRO A 339 -10.21 -7.02 -25.27
C PRO A 339 -9.32 -6.59 -24.12
N PRO A 340 -8.68 -7.53 -23.43
CA PRO A 340 -7.77 -7.16 -22.37
C PRO A 340 -6.66 -6.25 -22.92
N ALA A 341 -6.39 -5.15 -22.22
CA ALA A 341 -5.15 -4.41 -22.44
C ALA A 341 -4.00 -5.30 -21.95
N LEU A 342 -3.02 -5.57 -22.83
CA LEU A 342 -1.80 -6.25 -22.40
C LEU A 342 -1.02 -5.27 -21.52
N TRP A 343 -0.73 -5.70 -20.28
CA TRP A 343 0.08 -4.98 -19.31
C TRP A 343 1.45 -5.64 -19.25
N ASP A 344 2.51 -4.83 -19.29
CA ASP A 344 3.89 -5.30 -19.24
C ASP A 344 4.58 -4.94 -17.91
N GLU A 345 3.80 -4.58 -16.87
CA GLU A 345 4.35 -4.31 -15.54
C GLU A 345 4.40 -5.58 -14.68
N PRO A 346 5.43 -5.75 -13.83
CA PRO A 346 5.51 -6.87 -12.90
C PRO A 346 4.30 -6.94 -11.94
N GLU A 347 3.74 -8.15 -11.79
CA GLU A 347 2.65 -8.42 -10.84
C GLU A 347 3.17 -8.42 -9.40
N HIS A 348 2.48 -7.70 -8.50
CA HIS A 348 2.81 -7.73 -7.06
C HIS A 348 1.53 -7.59 -6.21
N LYS A 349 1.53 -8.21 -5.01
CA LYS A 349 0.33 -8.34 -4.16
C LYS A 349 0.54 -7.87 -2.71
N ASP A 350 1.77 -7.49 -2.37
CA ASP A 350 2.23 -7.33 -0.98
C ASP A 350 2.37 -5.85 -0.60
N THR A 351 1.84 -5.45 0.55
CA THR A 351 1.88 -4.09 1.14
C THR A 351 1.25 -4.19 2.53
N ILE A 352 1.41 -3.19 3.41
CA ILE A 352 0.53 -2.96 4.56
C ILE A 352 -0.14 -1.60 4.50
N TYR A 353 -1.35 -1.50 5.04
CA TYR A 353 -2.09 -0.25 5.22
C TYR A 353 -2.60 -0.16 6.66
N LEU A 354 -2.63 1.06 7.21
CA LEU A 354 -3.25 1.38 8.48
C LEU A 354 -3.87 2.77 8.46
N CYS A 355 -4.83 2.99 9.34
CA CYS A 355 -5.37 4.33 9.59
C CYS A 355 -5.64 4.56 11.06
N VAL A 356 -5.61 5.83 11.44
CA VAL A 356 -5.86 6.29 12.80
C VAL A 356 -6.69 7.56 12.77
N VAL A 357 -7.64 7.66 13.69
CA VAL A 357 -8.31 8.90 14.07
C VAL A 357 -8.10 9.08 15.57
N ASP A 358 -7.56 10.22 16.00
CA ASP A 358 -7.33 10.50 17.42
C ASP A 358 -8.43 11.37 18.05
N ARG A 359 -8.33 11.56 19.37
CA ARG A 359 -9.29 12.34 20.18
C ARG A 359 -9.39 13.81 19.83
N ASP A 360 -8.36 14.35 19.18
CA ASP A 360 -8.35 15.75 18.77
C ASP A 360 -8.97 15.92 17.38
N GLY A 361 -9.29 14.80 16.70
CA GLY A 361 -9.87 14.79 15.36
C GLY A 361 -8.82 14.82 14.24
N ASN A 362 -7.54 14.54 14.53
CA ASN A 362 -6.58 14.29 13.48
C ASN A 362 -6.84 12.92 12.86
N ALA A 363 -6.75 12.83 11.54
CA ALA A 363 -6.89 11.58 10.80
C ALA A 363 -5.66 11.33 9.93
N ILE A 364 -5.18 10.10 9.93
CA ILE A 364 -4.08 9.67 9.06
C ILE A 364 -4.45 8.38 8.32
N SER A 365 -4.23 8.40 7.01
CA SER A 365 -4.26 7.26 6.11
C SER A 365 -2.80 6.97 5.73
N PHE A 366 -2.29 5.80 6.09
CA PHE A 366 -0.86 5.51 6.10
C PHE A 366 -0.57 4.16 5.46
N ILE A 367 0.40 4.12 4.56
CA ILE A 367 0.75 2.91 3.83
C ILE A 367 2.28 2.76 3.75
N ASN A 368 2.79 1.55 4.00
CA ASN A 368 4.22 1.22 3.98
C ASN A 368 4.42 -0.13 3.30
N SER A 369 5.49 -0.29 2.51
CA SER A 369 5.66 -1.49 1.69
C SER A 369 7.10 -1.74 1.28
N ILE A 370 7.42 -3.03 1.14
CA ILE A 370 8.63 -3.50 0.46
C ILE A 370 8.39 -3.96 -1.00
N PHE A 371 7.20 -3.66 -1.55
CA PHE A 371 6.70 -3.97 -2.90
C PHE A 371 6.21 -5.41 -3.12
N HIS A 372 7.13 -6.34 -3.37
CA HIS A 372 6.79 -7.76 -3.46
C HIS A 372 7.01 -8.45 -2.12
N GLY A 373 6.51 -9.68 -1.98
CA GLY A 373 6.75 -10.55 -0.84
C GLY A 373 8.23 -10.68 -0.57
N PHE A 374 8.65 -10.29 0.64
CA PHE A 374 10.07 -10.18 1.03
C PHE A 374 10.93 -9.22 0.18
N GLY A 375 10.31 -8.24 -0.47
CA GLY A 375 11.01 -7.19 -1.20
C GLY A 375 11.87 -7.73 -2.33
N SER A 376 13.16 -7.45 -2.31
CA SER A 376 14.13 -7.98 -3.29
C SER A 376 14.73 -9.33 -2.88
N THR A 377 14.29 -9.85 -1.73
CA THR A 377 14.94 -10.93 -0.96
C THR A 377 16.40 -10.67 -0.59
N ARG A 378 16.97 -9.51 -0.96
CA ARG A 378 18.31 -9.12 -0.56
C ARG A 378 18.24 -8.59 0.86
N LEU A 379 18.89 -9.31 1.78
CA LEU A 379 19.01 -8.92 3.18
C LEU A 379 20.47 -8.65 3.49
N ASP A 380 20.79 -7.45 3.97
CA ASP A 380 22.13 -7.18 4.47
C ASP A 380 22.35 -7.95 5.78
N PRO A 381 23.28 -8.92 5.83
CA PRO A 381 23.43 -9.82 6.98
C PRO A 381 24.01 -9.13 8.21
N ALA A 382 24.65 -7.97 8.05
CA ALA A 382 25.23 -7.22 9.16
C ALA A 382 24.20 -6.33 9.86
N THR A 383 23.24 -5.81 9.11
CA THR A 383 22.22 -4.88 9.62
C THR A 383 20.86 -5.53 9.84
N GLY A 384 20.58 -6.66 9.19
CA GLY A 384 19.26 -7.30 9.19
C GLY A 384 18.22 -6.53 8.39
N VAL A 385 18.61 -5.54 7.59
CA VAL A 385 17.70 -4.79 6.73
C VAL A 385 17.41 -5.61 5.47
N LEU A 386 16.14 -5.93 5.28
CA LEU A 386 15.60 -6.46 4.04
C LEU A 386 15.27 -5.30 3.10
N PHE A 387 15.84 -5.29 1.90
CA PHE A 387 15.60 -4.24 0.91
C PHE A 387 14.32 -4.51 0.12
N HIS A 388 13.51 -3.48 -0.09
CA HIS A 388 12.39 -3.50 -1.01
C HIS A 388 12.83 -3.72 -2.47
N SER A 389 11.89 -4.03 -3.37
CA SER A 389 12.15 -4.27 -4.80
C SER A 389 11.49 -3.23 -5.72
N ARG A 390 11.29 -1.99 -5.23
CA ARG A 390 10.44 -0.98 -5.89
C ARG A 390 10.93 -0.56 -7.28
N GLY A 391 12.24 -0.58 -7.50
CA GLY A 391 12.87 -0.32 -8.79
C GLY A 391 12.40 -1.26 -9.90
N ALA A 392 11.85 -2.44 -9.56
CA ALA A 392 11.20 -3.32 -10.54
C ALA A 392 10.01 -2.67 -11.27
N SER A 393 9.45 -1.58 -10.73
CA SER A 393 8.42 -0.79 -11.42
C SER A 393 8.96 0.08 -12.55
N PHE A 394 10.27 0.31 -12.69
CA PHE A 394 10.79 1.09 -13.82
C PHE A 394 10.72 0.31 -15.13
N ARG A 395 10.61 1.05 -16.24
CA ARG A 395 10.73 0.49 -17.59
C ARG A 395 12.17 0.59 -18.09
N LEU A 396 12.63 -0.43 -18.81
CA LEU A 396 13.89 -0.42 -19.56
C LEU A 396 13.71 0.04 -21.02
N ILE A 397 12.69 0.88 -21.24
CA ILE A 397 12.29 1.42 -22.54
C ILE A 397 12.70 2.89 -22.56
N GLU A 398 13.65 3.23 -23.42
CA GLU A 398 14.10 4.62 -23.59
C GLU A 398 12.93 5.51 -24.06
N GLY A 399 12.81 6.70 -23.46
CA GLY A 399 11.71 7.64 -23.75
C GLY A 399 10.39 7.33 -23.03
N HIS A 400 10.22 6.17 -22.38
CA HIS A 400 9.03 5.90 -21.58
C HIS A 400 8.94 6.88 -20.38
N PRO A 401 7.76 7.43 -20.02
CA PRO A 401 7.64 8.34 -18.88
C PRO A 401 8.18 7.75 -17.57
N ASN A 402 8.00 6.46 -17.36
CA ASN A 402 8.54 5.69 -16.23
C ASN A 402 9.85 4.94 -16.55
N ALA A 403 10.66 5.40 -17.51
CA ALA A 403 12.00 4.86 -17.74
C ALA A 403 12.92 5.17 -16.56
N ILE A 404 13.79 4.23 -16.16
CA ILE A 404 14.77 4.46 -15.08
C ILE A 404 15.78 5.55 -15.46
N ALA A 405 16.07 6.45 -14.52
CA ALA A 405 17.04 7.52 -14.67
C ALA A 405 17.66 7.91 -13.31
N PRO A 406 18.82 8.58 -13.30
CA PRO A 406 19.48 9.03 -12.07
C PRO A 406 18.56 9.82 -11.15
N GLY A 407 18.47 9.44 -9.87
CA GLY A 407 17.69 10.16 -8.86
C GLY A 407 16.16 10.15 -9.07
N LYS A 408 15.66 9.42 -10.07
CA LYS A 408 14.23 9.38 -10.41
C LYS A 408 13.46 8.48 -9.46
N ARG A 409 12.19 8.78 -9.21
CA ARG A 409 11.28 7.92 -8.46
C ARG A 409 10.53 6.97 -9.40
N PRO A 410 10.45 5.67 -9.09
CA PRO A 410 9.67 4.72 -9.88
C PRO A 410 8.18 5.00 -9.73
N MET A 411 7.35 4.65 -10.73
CA MET A 411 5.90 4.52 -10.49
C MET A 411 5.66 3.64 -9.25
N HIS A 412 4.77 4.10 -8.38
CA HIS A 412 4.56 3.50 -7.08
C HIS A 412 3.12 3.02 -6.92
N THR A 413 2.95 1.80 -6.43
CA THR A 413 1.64 1.16 -6.35
C THR A 413 0.93 1.32 -5.01
N ILE A 414 1.56 1.95 -4.01
CA ILE A 414 0.94 2.09 -2.68
C ILE A 414 0.19 3.41 -2.61
N ILE A 415 -1.08 3.35 -2.25
CA ILE A 415 -1.98 4.49 -2.24
C ILE A 415 -2.76 4.55 -0.91
N PRO A 416 -2.55 5.57 -0.07
CA PRO A 416 -3.45 5.88 1.03
C PRO A 416 -4.60 6.76 0.53
N GLY A 417 -5.84 6.39 0.86
CA GLY A 417 -7.04 7.14 0.50
C GLY A 417 -7.64 7.93 1.67
N MET A 418 -8.27 9.06 1.37
CA MET A 418 -9.04 9.85 2.34
C MET A 418 -10.33 10.35 1.70
N LEU A 419 -11.49 10.04 2.30
CA LEU A 419 -12.73 10.71 1.94
C LEU A 419 -12.86 12.01 2.72
N CYS A 420 -13.26 13.06 2.01
CA CYS A 420 -13.60 14.35 2.57
C CYS A 420 -15.04 14.72 2.23
N GLN A 421 -15.68 15.48 3.13
CA GLN A 421 -16.96 16.12 2.91
C GLN A 421 -16.88 17.57 3.39
N ASN A 422 -17.27 18.52 2.54
CA ASN A 422 -17.22 19.95 2.83
C ASN A 422 -15.83 20.42 3.33
N GLY A 423 -14.76 19.89 2.70
CA GLY A 423 -13.37 20.22 3.02
C GLY A 423 -12.83 19.60 4.32
N ARG A 424 -13.57 18.70 4.98
CA ARG A 424 -13.12 17.98 6.19
C ARG A 424 -12.95 16.50 5.92
N ALA A 425 -11.91 15.89 6.47
CA ALA A 425 -11.75 14.44 6.44
C ALA A 425 -12.87 13.75 7.21
N VAL A 426 -13.50 12.75 6.58
CA VAL A 426 -14.57 11.94 7.18
C VAL A 426 -14.25 10.46 7.19
N MET A 427 -13.27 10.00 6.41
CA MET A 427 -12.85 8.61 6.45
C MET A 427 -11.44 8.41 5.86
N PRO A 428 -10.38 8.22 6.66
CA PRO A 428 -9.17 7.58 6.16
C PRO A 428 -9.47 6.12 5.79
N PHE A 429 -9.03 5.69 4.61
CA PHE A 429 -9.24 4.33 4.13
C PHE A 429 -8.12 3.87 3.18
N GLY A 430 -8.01 2.56 3.01
CA GLY A 430 -7.09 1.98 2.04
C GLY A 430 -7.43 0.53 1.76
N VAL A 431 -7.22 0.12 0.51
CA VAL A 431 -7.38 -1.28 0.08
C VAL A 431 -6.04 -1.77 -0.45
N MET A 432 -5.39 -2.61 0.35
CA MET A 432 -4.12 -3.24 0.05
C MET A 432 -4.29 -4.32 -1.03
N GLY A 433 -3.19 -4.72 -1.67
CA GLY A 433 -3.18 -5.78 -2.69
C GLY A 433 -2.35 -5.46 -3.94
N GLY A 434 -1.38 -4.56 -3.79
CA GLY A 434 -0.46 -4.17 -4.84
C GLY A 434 -1.10 -3.64 -6.12
N GLN A 435 -1.12 -4.43 -7.18
CA GLN A 435 -1.80 -4.02 -8.41
C GLN A 435 -3.31 -3.85 -8.19
N TYR A 436 -3.93 -4.48 -7.18
CA TYR A 436 -5.36 -4.33 -6.91
C TYR A 436 -5.76 -2.97 -6.32
N GLN A 437 -4.83 -2.19 -5.74
CA GLN A 437 -5.21 -1.09 -4.83
C GLN A 437 -6.15 -0.06 -5.46
N ALA A 438 -5.86 0.44 -6.66
CA ALA A 438 -6.68 1.46 -7.31
C ALA A 438 -8.09 0.95 -7.66
N ALA A 439 -8.19 -0.26 -8.22
CA ALA A 439 -9.47 -0.92 -8.46
C ALA A 439 -10.23 -1.22 -7.15
N GLY A 440 -9.50 -1.62 -6.11
CA GLY A 440 -10.03 -1.88 -4.78
C GLY A 440 -10.60 -0.64 -4.09
N HIS A 441 -9.89 0.51 -4.17
CA HIS A 441 -10.40 1.80 -3.69
C HIS A 441 -11.74 2.14 -4.36
N ALA A 442 -11.80 2.00 -5.68
CA ALA A 442 -13.02 2.28 -6.44
C ALA A 442 -14.17 1.32 -6.08
N ALA A 443 -13.91 0.01 -5.98
CA ALA A 443 -14.92 -0.98 -5.63
C ALA A 443 -15.45 -0.80 -4.20
N PHE A 444 -14.56 -0.55 -3.24
CA PHE A 444 -14.92 -0.31 -1.84
C PHE A 444 -15.80 0.94 -1.69
N LEU A 445 -15.40 2.05 -2.32
CA LEU A 445 -16.17 3.29 -2.28
C LEU A 445 -17.51 3.18 -3.01
N SER A 446 -17.57 2.49 -4.15
CA SER A 446 -18.82 2.19 -4.85
C SER A 446 -19.81 1.39 -3.97
N GLY A 447 -19.32 0.37 -3.25
CA GLY A 447 -20.12 -0.36 -2.27
C GLY A 447 -20.70 0.53 -1.17
N LEU A 448 -19.87 1.40 -0.60
CA LEU A 448 -20.27 2.30 0.49
C LEU A 448 -21.23 3.41 0.01
N LEU A 449 -20.91 4.06 -1.11
CA LEU A 449 -21.54 5.32 -1.52
C LEU A 449 -22.71 5.11 -2.49
N ASP A 450 -22.62 4.16 -3.41
CA ASP A 450 -23.68 3.92 -4.41
C ASP A 450 -24.66 2.83 -3.95
N GLN A 451 -24.13 1.76 -3.36
CA GLN A 451 -24.94 0.64 -2.87
C GLN A 451 -25.41 0.84 -1.41
N GLY A 452 -24.89 1.86 -0.70
CA GLY A 452 -25.28 2.15 0.67
C GLY A 452 -25.03 0.99 1.64
N MET A 453 -23.99 0.20 1.38
CA MET A 453 -23.50 -0.84 2.29
C MET A 453 -22.96 -0.19 3.56
N ASP A 454 -23.00 -0.91 4.69
CA ASP A 454 -22.24 -0.47 5.85
C ASP A 454 -20.71 -0.67 5.64
N LEU A 455 -19.90 -0.08 6.53
CA LEU A 455 -18.46 -0.04 6.35
C LEU A 455 -17.84 -1.44 6.26
N GLN A 456 -18.24 -2.36 7.13
CA GLN A 456 -17.67 -3.70 7.19
C GLN A 456 -18.28 -4.61 6.11
N GLU A 457 -19.56 -4.42 5.78
CA GLU A 457 -20.20 -5.06 4.63
C GLU A 457 -19.50 -4.74 3.32
N ALA A 458 -19.17 -3.47 3.06
CA ALA A 458 -18.43 -3.06 1.86
C ALA A 458 -17.02 -3.66 1.79
N MET A 459 -16.37 -3.88 2.94
CA MET A 459 -15.05 -4.54 3.01
C MET A 459 -15.14 -6.04 2.73
N ASP A 460 -16.14 -6.71 3.30
CA ASP A 460 -16.32 -8.16 3.22
C ASP A 460 -16.92 -8.61 1.88
N ALA A 461 -17.56 -7.70 1.13
CA ALA A 461 -18.12 -7.98 -0.19
C ALA A 461 -17.14 -8.73 -1.12
N PRO A 462 -17.60 -9.72 -1.91
CA PRO A 462 -16.75 -10.45 -2.85
C PRO A 462 -16.07 -9.52 -3.85
N ARG A 463 -14.80 -9.76 -4.13
CA ARG A 463 -13.98 -8.90 -4.99
C ARG A 463 -13.77 -9.48 -6.38
N SER A 464 -13.58 -8.56 -7.33
CA SER A 464 -13.15 -8.85 -8.69
C SER A 464 -12.02 -7.92 -9.11
N PHE A 465 -11.12 -8.39 -9.97
CA PHE A 465 -10.03 -7.60 -10.52
C PHE A 465 -9.73 -7.98 -11.97
N ALA A 466 -9.87 -7.03 -12.89
CA ALA A 466 -9.49 -7.20 -14.28
C ALA A 466 -7.99 -6.94 -14.44
N THR A 467 -7.20 -7.99 -14.60
CA THR A 467 -5.73 -7.93 -14.69
C THR A 467 -5.16 -9.12 -15.46
N GLY A 468 -3.97 -8.98 -16.06
CA GLY A 468 -3.26 -10.07 -16.73
C GLY A 468 -4.03 -10.76 -17.86
N GLY A 469 -4.97 -10.08 -18.50
CA GLY A 469 -5.83 -10.69 -19.53
C GLY A 469 -7.09 -11.38 -19.01
N GLU A 470 -7.26 -11.46 -17.69
CA GLU A 470 -8.33 -12.21 -17.02
C GLU A 470 -9.17 -11.27 -16.13
N LEU A 471 -10.38 -11.73 -15.79
CA LEU A 471 -11.16 -11.18 -14.69
C LEU A 471 -11.06 -12.16 -13.51
N GLN A 472 -10.19 -11.83 -12.57
CA GLN A 472 -10.04 -12.56 -11.31
C GLN A 472 -11.26 -12.28 -10.45
N ILE A 473 -11.90 -13.32 -9.91
CA ILE A 473 -13.11 -13.19 -9.10
C ILE A 473 -13.01 -14.09 -7.87
N GLU A 474 -13.42 -13.57 -6.71
CA GLU A 474 -13.52 -14.36 -5.50
C GLU A 474 -14.73 -15.32 -5.51
N PRO A 475 -14.65 -16.47 -4.83
CA PRO A 475 -15.70 -17.50 -4.87
C PRO A 475 -17.10 -17.04 -4.45
N GLY A 476 -17.20 -15.93 -3.72
CA GLY A 476 -18.47 -15.37 -3.23
C GLY A 476 -19.36 -14.72 -4.29
N VAL A 477 -18.86 -14.47 -5.51
CA VAL A 477 -19.68 -13.93 -6.61
C VAL A 477 -20.65 -15.01 -7.11
N SER A 478 -21.91 -14.62 -7.35
CA SER A 478 -22.96 -15.59 -7.72
C SER A 478 -22.65 -16.34 -9.01
N GLU A 479 -23.14 -17.57 -9.12
CA GLU A 479 -23.00 -18.37 -10.37
C GLU A 479 -23.68 -17.69 -11.55
N GLN A 480 -24.82 -17.02 -11.30
CA GLN A 480 -25.53 -16.24 -12.31
C GLN A 480 -24.66 -15.09 -12.83
N ALA A 481 -24.03 -14.32 -11.95
CA ALA A 481 -23.14 -13.24 -12.37
C ALA A 481 -21.92 -13.77 -13.13
N ARG A 482 -21.34 -14.90 -12.71
CA ARG A 482 -20.23 -15.55 -13.43
C ARG A 482 -20.63 -16.00 -14.84
N ALA A 483 -21.79 -16.62 -14.99
CA ALA A 483 -22.28 -17.05 -16.30
C ALA A 483 -22.48 -15.86 -17.25
N ASP A 484 -23.12 -14.81 -16.76
CA ASP A 484 -23.38 -13.57 -17.52
C ASP A 484 -22.07 -12.86 -17.93
N LEU A 485 -21.11 -12.71 -17.00
CA LEU A 485 -19.80 -12.11 -17.31
C LEU A 485 -19.03 -12.90 -18.38
N ALA A 486 -19.10 -14.23 -18.34
CA ALA A 486 -18.51 -15.08 -19.36
C ALA A 486 -19.20 -14.92 -20.72
N GLU A 487 -20.52 -14.79 -20.75
CA GLU A 487 -21.29 -14.51 -21.98
C GLU A 487 -20.92 -13.17 -22.61
N ARG A 488 -20.64 -12.14 -21.79
CA ARG A 488 -20.10 -10.85 -22.26
C ARG A 488 -18.66 -10.94 -22.78
N GLY A 489 -17.98 -12.08 -22.61
CA GLY A 489 -16.63 -12.32 -23.11
C GLY A 489 -15.49 -12.10 -22.11
N HIS A 490 -15.78 -11.96 -20.81
CA HIS A 490 -14.71 -11.93 -19.80
C HIS A 490 -14.08 -13.32 -19.61
N VAL A 491 -12.75 -13.39 -19.61
CA VAL A 491 -12.02 -14.62 -19.27
C VAL A 491 -11.95 -14.73 -17.75
N LEU A 492 -12.82 -15.54 -17.16
CA LEU A 492 -12.94 -15.63 -15.70
C LEU A 492 -11.89 -16.53 -15.07
N ARG A 493 -11.29 -16.06 -13.97
CA ARG A 493 -10.44 -16.86 -13.09
C ARG A 493 -10.96 -16.82 -11.66
N ILE A 494 -11.40 -17.98 -11.16
CA ILE A 494 -11.84 -18.10 -9.77
C ILE A 494 -10.61 -18.20 -8.87
N MET A 495 -10.52 -17.29 -7.90
CA MET A 495 -9.36 -17.19 -7.03
C MET A 495 -9.40 -18.21 -5.90
N SER A 496 -8.27 -18.87 -5.66
CA SER A 496 -8.04 -19.77 -4.53
C SER A 496 -7.45 -19.05 -3.31
N SER A 497 -7.12 -17.76 -3.44
CA SER A 497 -6.58 -16.92 -2.39
C SER A 497 -7.29 -15.56 -2.39
N PRO A 498 -7.49 -14.93 -1.22
CA PRO A 498 -8.19 -13.66 -1.13
C PRO A 498 -7.53 -12.53 -1.94
N ILE A 499 -8.36 -11.66 -2.51
CA ILE A 499 -7.90 -10.47 -3.25
C ILE A 499 -7.83 -9.29 -2.27
N GLY A 500 -6.62 -8.81 -2.01
CA GLY A 500 -6.37 -7.59 -1.24
C GLY A 500 -6.74 -7.67 0.25
N GLY A 501 -6.89 -6.50 0.88
CA GLY A 501 -7.28 -6.33 2.28
C GLY A 501 -7.51 -4.86 2.61
N SER A 502 -8.61 -4.49 3.25
CA SER A 502 -8.92 -3.08 3.56
C SER A 502 -8.98 -2.74 5.05
N GLN A 503 -8.70 -1.47 5.36
CA GLN A 503 -8.94 -0.86 6.67
C GLN A 503 -9.57 0.52 6.44
N ALA A 504 -10.49 0.93 7.31
CA ALA A 504 -11.04 2.27 7.27
C ALA A 504 -11.62 2.67 8.62
N ILE A 505 -11.66 3.98 8.88
CA ILE A 505 -12.33 4.56 10.05
C ILE A 505 -13.23 5.67 9.54
N ARG A 506 -14.55 5.54 9.70
CA ARG A 506 -15.52 6.58 9.37
C ARG A 506 -15.78 7.45 10.59
N ILE A 507 -15.82 8.77 10.38
CA ILE A 507 -16.15 9.80 11.36
C ILE A 507 -17.57 10.28 11.05
N ASP A 508 -18.49 10.09 11.98
CA ASP A 508 -19.83 10.67 11.89
C ASP A 508 -19.76 12.16 12.18
N THR A 509 -20.14 13.00 11.20
CA THR A 509 -19.96 14.45 11.27
C THR A 509 -20.95 15.16 12.19
N GLU A 510 -22.05 14.51 12.58
CA GLU A 510 -23.06 15.07 13.47
C GLU A 510 -22.78 14.70 14.94
N THR A 511 -22.37 13.46 15.19
CA THR A 511 -22.21 12.90 16.53
C THR A 511 -20.75 12.79 16.98
N GLY A 512 -19.79 12.81 16.04
CA GLY A 512 -18.38 12.55 16.31
C GLY A 512 -18.05 11.06 16.53
N MET A 513 -19.03 10.16 16.44
CA MET A 513 -18.83 8.73 16.62
C MET A 513 -17.91 8.15 15.53
N LEU A 514 -16.97 7.32 15.95
CA LEU A 514 -16.05 6.62 15.06
C LEU A 514 -16.57 5.20 14.78
N SER A 515 -16.54 4.80 13.51
CA SER A 515 -16.84 3.43 13.07
C SER A 515 -15.65 2.85 12.32
N GLY A 516 -15.07 1.76 12.81
CA GLY A 516 -13.86 1.14 12.28
C GLY A 516 -14.15 -0.21 11.65
N GLY A 517 -13.59 -0.44 10.46
CA GLY A 517 -13.64 -1.70 9.75
C GLY A 517 -12.24 -2.26 9.49
N SER A 518 -12.13 -3.58 9.56
CA SER A 518 -10.94 -4.34 9.17
C SER A 518 -11.36 -5.57 8.40
N ASP A 519 -10.82 -5.73 7.20
CA ASP A 519 -11.16 -6.82 6.30
C ASP A 519 -10.84 -8.19 6.89
N SER A 520 -11.81 -9.10 6.79
CA SER A 520 -11.71 -10.50 7.25
C SER A 520 -10.66 -11.33 6.51
N ARG A 521 -10.17 -10.85 5.35
CA ARG A 521 -9.08 -11.47 4.58
C ARG A 521 -7.69 -11.28 5.21
N LYS A 522 -7.58 -10.45 6.26
CA LYS A 522 -6.36 -10.19 7.03
C LYS A 522 -6.59 -10.58 8.50
N ASP A 523 -5.49 -10.83 9.22
CA ASP A 523 -5.56 -11.16 10.66
C ASP A 523 -5.93 -9.94 11.53
N GLY A 524 -5.88 -8.74 10.95
CA GLY A 524 -6.06 -7.45 11.60
C GLY A 524 -7.42 -7.20 12.26
N MET A 525 -7.51 -6.02 12.86
CA MET A 525 -8.72 -5.54 13.52
C MET A 525 -8.71 -4.02 13.64
N ALA A 526 -9.90 -3.45 13.80
CA ALA A 526 -10.12 -2.09 14.26
C ALA A 526 -10.38 -2.10 15.78
N LEU A 527 -9.77 -1.17 16.52
CA LEU A 527 -10.01 -0.97 17.95
C LEU A 527 -10.09 0.52 18.26
N GLY A 528 -10.89 0.89 19.24
CA GLY A 528 -11.03 2.26 19.73
C GLY A 528 -11.62 2.30 21.14
N PHE A 529 -11.65 3.48 21.75
CA PHE A 529 -12.28 3.75 23.05
C PHE A 529 -13.08 5.05 23.04
#